data_AF-A0A9Q9VNG6-F1
#
_entry.id   AF-A0A9Q9VNG6-F1
#
_cell.length_a   1.000
_cell.length_b   1.000
_cell.length_c   1.000
_cell.angle_alpha   90.00
_cell.angle_beta   90.00
_cell.angle_gamma   90.00
#
_symmetry.space_group_name_H-M   'P 1'
#
loop_
_entity.id
_entity.type
_entity.pdbx_description
1 polymer ?
#
loop_
_entity_poly.entity_id
_entity_poly.type
_entity_poly.pdbx_seq_one_letter_code
_entity_poly.pdbx_strand_id
1 'polypeptide(L)'
;MGGVRAAKYICNAKPKDLPLEPICIYRSPDSKTQPTEKPEKIPAGINPRVWELSKANSHFALMFFKQLAEGKSNDENIFLSPISISTAFAMTKLRACNTTLEQLMKVIQFNTIKEKTSDQVHLFFAKLNCRLYCKKHETTDLISCLEKIYAF
;
A
#
# COMPACT_ATOMS: atom_id res chain seq x y z
N MET A 1 13.07 18.77 -15.38
CA MET A 1 12.72 17.78 -16.43
C MET A 1 13.17 16.32 -16.14
N GLY A 2 13.57 15.96 -14.90
CA GLY A 2 14.06 14.60 -14.58
C GLY A 2 13.04 13.61 -13.98
N GLY A 3 11.97 14.09 -13.34
CA GLY A 3 11.07 13.22 -12.54
C GLY A 3 10.13 12.30 -13.33
N VAL A 4 9.65 12.73 -14.50
CA VAL A 4 8.63 12.00 -15.29
C VAL A 4 9.18 10.68 -15.87
N ARG A 5 10.48 10.64 -16.22
CA ARG A 5 11.12 9.44 -16.79
C ARG A 5 11.38 8.35 -15.74
N ALA A 6 11.77 8.73 -14.52
CA ALA A 6 11.98 7.79 -13.42
C ALA A 6 10.67 7.16 -12.93
N ALA A 7 9.58 7.93 -12.85
CA ALA A 7 8.26 7.41 -12.50
C ALA A 7 7.77 6.36 -13.53
N LYS A 8 7.91 6.66 -14.84
CA LYS A 8 7.51 5.75 -15.92
C LYS A 8 8.29 4.43 -15.94
N TYR A 9 9.53 4.44 -15.45
CA TYR A 9 10.35 3.24 -15.28
C TYR A 9 9.80 2.34 -14.16
N ILE A 10 9.53 2.90 -12.98
CA ILE A 10 9.03 2.14 -11.82
C ILE A 10 7.62 1.57 -12.06
N CYS A 11 6.74 2.31 -12.73
CA CYS A 11 5.38 1.85 -13.02
C CYS A 11 5.32 0.56 -13.85
N ASN A 12 6.31 0.37 -14.73
CA ASN A 12 6.39 -0.79 -15.62
C ASN A 12 7.39 -1.85 -15.15
N ALA A 13 8.20 -1.55 -14.13
CA ALA A 13 9.22 -2.45 -13.61
C ALA A 13 8.64 -3.76 -13.09
N LYS A 14 9.36 -4.85 -13.34
CA LYS A 14 9.10 -6.15 -12.69
C LYS A 14 9.88 -6.20 -11.38
N PRO A 15 9.47 -7.05 -10.42
CA PRO A 15 10.18 -7.17 -9.15
C PRO A 15 11.65 -7.56 -9.31
N LYS A 16 12.00 -8.32 -10.35
CA LYS A 16 13.38 -8.73 -10.64
C LYS A 16 14.26 -7.58 -11.15
N ASP A 17 13.66 -6.49 -11.61
CA ASP A 17 14.36 -5.37 -12.23
C ASP A 17 14.78 -4.31 -11.18
N LEU A 18 14.36 -4.49 -9.92
CA LEU A 18 14.58 -3.55 -8.82
C LEU A 18 15.25 -4.29 -7.66
N PRO A 19 16.48 -3.92 -7.24
CA PRO A 19 17.18 -4.52 -6.11
C PRO A 19 16.64 -4.00 -4.77
N LEU A 20 15.32 -4.13 -4.55
CA LEU A 20 14.63 -3.66 -3.36
C LEU A 20 14.12 -4.85 -2.56
N GLU A 21 15.02 -5.52 -1.87
CA GLU A 21 14.67 -6.63 -0.98
C GLU A 21 14.55 -6.14 0.48
N PRO A 22 13.55 -6.62 1.24
CA PRO A 22 13.44 -6.30 2.64
C PRO A 22 14.56 -6.98 3.45
N ILE A 23 15.04 -6.32 4.50
CA ILE A 23 16.08 -6.89 5.38
C ILE A 23 15.57 -8.09 6.20
N CYS A 24 14.27 -8.08 6.53
CA CYS A 24 13.59 -9.13 7.27
C CYS A 24 12.25 -9.46 6.61
N ILE A 25 11.85 -10.72 6.68
CA ILE A 25 10.61 -11.22 6.09
C ILE A 25 9.62 -11.58 7.20
N TYR A 26 8.37 -11.16 7.02
CA TYR A 26 7.27 -11.54 7.90
C TYR A 26 6.55 -12.77 7.36
N ARG A 27 6.26 -13.73 8.24
CA ARG A 27 5.42 -14.90 7.94
C ARG A 27 4.31 -14.93 8.99
N SER A 28 3.05 -15.02 8.52
CA SER A 28 1.91 -15.06 9.43
C SER A 28 1.81 -16.46 10.04
N PRO A 29 1.70 -16.60 11.37
CA PRO A 29 1.49 -17.91 12.01
C PRO A 29 0.13 -18.55 11.62
N ASP A 30 -0.84 -17.74 11.21
CA ASP A 30 -2.21 -18.16 10.90
C ASP A 30 -2.46 -18.38 9.40
N SER A 31 -1.48 -18.87 8.63
CA SER A 31 -1.59 -19.11 7.17
C SER A 31 -2.69 -20.09 6.72
N LYS A 32 -3.56 -20.56 7.63
CA LYS A 32 -4.79 -21.26 7.28
C LYS A 32 -5.68 -20.30 6.49
N THR A 33 -5.74 -20.55 5.19
CA THR A 33 -6.70 -20.04 4.21
C THR A 33 -7.93 -19.44 4.89
N GLN A 34 -8.04 -18.11 4.94
CA GLN A 34 -9.31 -17.48 5.31
C GLN A 34 -10.40 -18.13 4.43
N PRO A 35 -11.55 -18.53 5.01
CA PRO A 35 -12.66 -19.06 4.25
C PRO A 35 -12.96 -18.08 3.13
N THR A 36 -12.96 -18.60 1.92
CA THR A 36 -13.23 -17.83 0.72
C THR A 36 -14.67 -17.31 0.82
N GLU A 37 -14.81 -16.06 1.27
CA GLU A 37 -15.93 -15.24 0.81
C GLU A 37 -15.97 -15.35 -0.72
N LYS A 38 -17.18 -15.48 -1.28
CA LYS A 38 -17.46 -15.72 -2.70
C LYS A 38 -16.44 -14.98 -3.59
N PRO A 39 -15.88 -15.61 -4.64
CA PRO A 39 -14.88 -14.96 -5.49
C PRO A 39 -15.45 -13.67 -6.07
N GLU A 40 -15.08 -12.56 -5.44
CA GLU A 40 -15.40 -11.23 -5.87
C GLU A 40 -14.77 -11.03 -7.24
N LYS A 41 -15.57 -10.59 -8.21
CA LYS A 41 -15.10 -10.42 -9.59
C LYS A 41 -14.01 -9.35 -9.63
N ILE A 42 -12.76 -9.76 -9.85
CA ILE A 42 -11.66 -8.83 -10.05
C ILE A 42 -11.96 -8.03 -11.33
N PRO A 43 -11.91 -6.68 -11.30
CA PRO A 43 -12.15 -5.89 -12.50
C PRO A 43 -11.15 -6.21 -13.61
N ALA A 44 -11.63 -6.25 -14.85
CA ALA A 44 -10.81 -6.59 -16.00
C ALA A 44 -9.59 -5.66 -16.13
N GLY A 45 -8.42 -6.23 -16.41
CA GLY A 45 -7.17 -5.50 -16.59
C GLY A 45 -6.46 -5.07 -15.29
N ILE A 46 -6.99 -5.38 -14.10
CA ILE A 46 -6.31 -5.11 -12.83
C ILE A 46 -5.43 -6.29 -12.43
N ASN A 47 -4.24 -6.00 -11.89
CA ASN A 47 -3.36 -7.05 -11.37
C ASN A 47 -3.95 -7.57 -10.06
N PRO A 48 -4.19 -8.87 -9.87
CA PRO A 48 -4.83 -9.41 -8.67
C PRO A 48 -4.17 -8.98 -7.36
N ARG A 49 -2.85 -8.84 -7.34
CA ARG A 49 -2.10 -8.40 -6.15
C ARG A 49 -2.31 -6.92 -5.84
N VAL A 50 -2.46 -6.10 -6.87
CA VAL A 50 -2.79 -4.67 -6.71
C VAL A 50 -4.23 -4.51 -6.23
N TRP A 51 -5.15 -5.37 -6.70
CA TRP A 51 -6.53 -5.40 -6.22
C TRP A 51 -6.60 -5.80 -4.74
N GLU A 52 -5.92 -6.88 -4.36
CA GLU A 52 -5.81 -7.35 -2.99
C GLU A 52 -5.23 -6.26 -2.06
N LEU A 53 -4.14 -5.60 -2.49
CA LEU A 53 -3.55 -4.48 -1.76
C LEU A 53 -4.51 -3.30 -1.59
N SER A 54 -5.28 -2.97 -2.63
CA SER A 54 -6.29 -1.91 -2.56
C SER A 54 -7.35 -2.23 -1.51
N LYS A 55 -7.79 -3.49 -1.42
CA LYS A 55 -8.77 -3.92 -0.40
C LYS A 55 -8.21 -3.84 1.00
N ALA A 56 -6.97 -4.31 1.20
CA ALA A 56 -6.28 -4.19 2.49
C ALA A 56 -6.13 -2.72 2.91
N ASN A 57 -5.75 -1.83 1.98
CA ASN A 57 -5.66 -0.39 2.24
C ASN A 57 -7.02 0.24 2.59
N SER A 58 -8.11 -0.16 1.93
CA SER A 58 -9.46 0.30 2.28
C SER A 58 -9.89 -0.17 3.67
N HIS A 59 -9.55 -1.40 4.05
CA HIS A 59 -9.85 -1.91 5.39
C HIS A 59 -9.08 -1.13 6.46
N PHE A 60 -7.77 -0.93 6.26
CA PHE A 60 -6.95 -0.06 7.11
C PHE A 60 -7.52 1.36 7.20
N ALA A 61 -7.92 1.95 6.09
CA ALA A 61 -8.50 3.30 6.04
C ALA A 61 -9.73 3.44 6.95
N LEU A 62 -10.65 2.48 6.89
CA LEU A 62 -11.87 2.50 7.71
C LEU A 62 -11.55 2.34 9.19
N MET A 63 -10.65 1.42 9.54
CA MET A 63 -10.21 1.22 10.93
C MET A 63 -9.50 2.46 11.47
N PHE A 64 -8.59 3.03 10.69
CA PHE A 64 -7.83 4.22 11.08
C PHE A 64 -8.72 5.45 11.21
N PHE A 65 -9.68 5.63 10.29
CA PHE A 65 -10.64 6.73 10.37
C PHE A 65 -11.51 6.64 11.62
N LYS A 66 -12.02 5.44 11.97
CA LYS A 66 -12.79 5.23 13.21
C LYS A 66 -11.98 5.64 14.45
N GLN A 67 -10.73 5.18 14.53
CA GLN A 67 -9.84 5.52 15.63
C GLN A 67 -9.55 7.02 15.73
N LEU A 68 -9.39 7.70 14.60
CA LEU A 68 -9.23 9.16 14.58
C LEU A 68 -10.51 9.91 14.98
N ALA A 69 -11.67 9.40 14.57
CA ALA A 69 -12.96 10.00 14.87
C ALA A 69 -13.36 9.83 16.35
N GLU A 70 -12.99 8.73 16.99
CA GLU A 70 -13.25 8.47 18.42
C GLU A 70 -12.68 9.57 19.34
N GLY A 71 -11.57 10.20 18.96
CA GLY A 71 -10.93 11.27 19.73
C GLY A 71 -11.35 12.69 19.36
N LYS A 72 -12.30 12.86 18.42
CA LYS A 72 -12.70 14.17 17.89
C LYS A 72 -14.16 14.48 18.19
N SER A 73 -14.46 15.78 18.32
CA SER A 73 -15.85 16.24 18.43
C SER A 73 -16.58 16.06 17.09
N ASN A 74 -17.90 15.86 17.13
CA ASN A 74 -18.70 15.61 15.92
C ASN A 74 -18.69 16.77 14.92
N ASP A 75 -18.30 17.97 15.36
CA ASP A 75 -18.27 19.18 14.54
C ASP A 75 -16.90 19.42 13.87
N GLU A 76 -15.91 18.56 14.14
CA GLU A 76 -14.58 18.64 13.56
C GLU A 76 -14.46 17.89 12.24
N ASN A 77 -13.91 18.58 11.23
CA ASN A 77 -13.59 17.95 9.96
C ASN A 77 -12.35 17.04 10.06
N ILE A 78 -12.41 15.87 9.42
CA ILE A 78 -11.30 14.94 9.28
C ILE A 78 -10.99 14.78 7.79
N PHE A 79 -9.75 15.10 7.40
CA PHE A 79 -9.26 14.90 6.04
C PHE A 79 -7.92 14.16 6.08
N LEU A 80 -7.83 13.04 5.37
CA LEU A 80 -6.60 12.24 5.30
C LEU A 80 -6.54 11.41 4.02
N SER A 81 -5.33 11.00 3.65
CA SER A 81 -5.07 10.07 2.54
C SER A 81 -4.53 8.75 3.10
N PRO A 82 -5.38 7.72 3.28
CA PRO A 82 -4.96 6.45 3.86
C PRO A 82 -3.89 5.75 3.02
N ILE A 83 -4.00 5.87 1.68
CA ILE A 83 -3.03 5.30 0.76
C ILE A 83 -1.64 5.92 0.91
N SER A 84 -1.56 7.22 1.19
CA SER A 84 -0.29 7.89 1.37
C SER A 84 0.40 7.42 2.66
N ILE A 85 -0.38 7.30 3.74
CA ILE A 85 0.09 6.75 5.02
C ILE A 85 0.58 5.32 4.84
N SER A 86 -0.21 4.46 4.19
CA SER A 86 0.17 3.07 3.90
C SER A 86 1.43 2.97 3.04
N THR A 87 1.60 3.86 2.06
CA THR A 87 2.80 3.88 1.21
C THR A 87 4.04 4.26 2.01
N ALA A 88 3.96 5.27 2.88
CA ALA A 88 5.05 5.65 3.76
C ALA A 88 5.48 4.49 4.68
N PHE A 89 4.53 3.79 5.31
CA PHE A 89 4.83 2.62 6.13
C PHE A 89 5.34 1.42 5.31
N ALA A 90 4.86 1.23 4.08
CA ALA A 90 5.39 0.19 3.18
C ALA A 90 6.87 0.44 2.81
N MET A 91 7.29 1.71 2.71
CA MET A 91 8.70 2.07 2.55
C MET A 91 9.50 1.78 3.83
N THR A 92 8.98 2.13 5.02
CA THR A 92 9.62 1.84 6.30
C THR A 92 9.74 0.33 6.57
N LYS A 93 8.76 -0.47 6.13
CA LYS A 93 8.74 -1.94 6.23
C LYS A 93 9.99 -2.59 5.64
N LEU A 94 10.61 -2.00 4.62
CA LEU A 94 11.84 -2.52 4.01
C LEU A 94 13.00 -2.65 5.01
N ARG A 95 13.00 -1.84 6.07
CA ARG A 95 14.05 -1.79 7.09
C ARG A 95 13.58 -2.22 8.49
N ALA A 96 12.35 -2.71 8.61
CA ALA A 96 11.80 -3.19 9.88
C ALA A 96 12.11 -4.69 10.08
N CYS A 97 12.38 -5.09 11.32
CA CYS A 97 12.58 -6.48 11.74
C CYS A 97 11.81 -6.78 13.03
N ASN A 98 11.72 -8.06 13.37
CA ASN A 98 11.19 -8.56 14.65
C ASN A 98 9.81 -7.97 15.00
N THR A 99 9.64 -7.50 16.23
CA THR A 99 8.39 -6.94 16.75
C THR A 99 7.92 -5.72 15.97
N THR A 100 8.83 -4.86 15.52
CA THR A 100 8.49 -3.68 14.70
C THR A 100 7.87 -4.10 13.37
N LEU A 101 8.46 -5.09 12.70
CA LEU A 101 7.92 -5.64 11.45
C LEU A 101 6.55 -6.27 11.69
N GLU A 102 6.41 -7.07 12.74
CA GLU A 102 5.13 -7.71 13.09
C GLU A 102 4.01 -6.70 13.33
N GLN A 103 4.27 -5.66 14.13
CA GLN A 103 3.30 -4.61 14.42
C GLN A 103 2.90 -3.86 13.16
N LEU A 104 3.87 -3.49 12.30
CA LEU A 104 3.59 -2.80 11.05
C LEU A 104 2.69 -3.65 10.13
N MET A 105 2.99 -4.95 10.03
CA MET A 105 2.21 -5.88 9.23
C MET A 105 0.76 -6.03 9.72
N LYS A 106 0.55 -6.05 11.04
CA LYS A 106 -0.78 -6.16 11.65
C LYS A 106 -1.59 -4.85 11.56
N VAL A 107 -0.97 -3.71 11.90
CA VAL A 107 -1.66 -2.42 11.97
C VAL A 107 -2.09 -1.95 10.58
N ILE A 108 -1.19 -2.01 9.58
CA ILE A 108 -1.49 -1.60 8.20
C ILE A 108 -2.24 -2.70 7.42
N GLN A 109 -2.59 -3.82 8.07
CA GLN A 109 -3.34 -4.95 7.50
C GLN A 109 -2.61 -5.67 6.35
N PHE A 110 -1.28 -5.56 6.26
CA PHE A 110 -0.48 -6.31 5.29
C PHE A 110 -0.36 -7.81 5.62
N ASN A 111 -0.78 -8.24 6.80
CA ASN A 111 -0.91 -9.65 7.13
C ASN A 111 -2.11 -10.32 6.43
N THR A 112 -3.07 -9.54 5.90
CA THR A 112 -4.27 -10.05 5.21
C THR A 112 -4.03 -10.36 3.73
N ILE A 113 -2.90 -9.91 3.18
CA ILE A 113 -2.52 -10.15 1.78
C ILE A 113 -1.61 -11.37 1.66
N LYS A 114 -1.65 -12.07 0.53
CA LYS A 114 -0.79 -13.24 0.25
C LYS A 114 0.69 -12.95 0.53
N GLU A 115 1.41 -13.92 1.08
CA GLU A 115 2.80 -13.76 1.52
C GLU A 115 3.74 -13.22 0.43
N LYS A 116 3.62 -13.73 -0.81
CA LYS A 116 4.42 -13.24 -1.95
C LYS A 116 4.11 -11.77 -2.31
N THR A 117 2.94 -11.27 -1.94
CA THR A 117 2.56 -9.87 -2.09
C THR A 117 3.14 -9.04 -0.93
N SER A 118 3.13 -9.58 0.28
CA SER A 118 3.73 -8.96 1.48
C SER A 118 5.25 -8.71 1.34
N ASP A 119 5.99 -9.65 0.77
CA ASP A 119 7.45 -9.51 0.57
C ASP A 119 7.79 -8.32 -0.33
N GLN A 120 6.93 -8.06 -1.33
CA GLN A 120 7.11 -7.02 -2.35
C GLN A 120 6.06 -5.89 -2.23
N VAL A 121 5.54 -5.67 -1.02
CA VAL A 121 4.41 -4.74 -0.81
C VAL A 121 4.73 -3.32 -1.29
N HIS A 122 5.96 -2.86 -1.09
CA HIS A 122 6.47 -1.56 -1.55
C HIS A 122 6.36 -1.40 -3.08
N LEU A 123 6.63 -2.45 -3.85
CA LEU A 123 6.51 -2.44 -5.31
C LEU A 123 5.04 -2.42 -5.75
N PHE A 124 4.17 -3.16 -5.07
CA PHE A 124 2.75 -3.14 -5.38
C PHE A 124 2.09 -1.81 -5.04
N PHE A 125 2.54 -1.12 -3.99
CA PHE A 125 2.16 0.28 -3.74
C PHE A 125 2.66 1.20 -4.84
N ALA A 126 3.89 1.05 -5.32
CA ALA A 126 4.37 1.83 -6.46
C ALA A 126 3.47 1.63 -7.70
N LYS A 127 3.07 0.38 -7.99
CA LYS A 127 2.14 0.08 -9.10
C LYS A 127 0.74 0.63 -8.88
N LEU A 128 0.24 0.59 -7.64
CA LEU A 128 -1.06 1.17 -7.28
C LEU A 128 -1.02 2.71 -7.46
N ASN A 129 0.01 3.37 -6.92
CA ASN A 129 0.22 4.80 -7.01
C ASN A 129 0.39 5.25 -8.47
N CYS A 130 1.10 4.49 -9.30
CA CYS A 130 1.16 4.74 -10.73
C CYS A 130 -0.23 4.70 -11.39
N ARG A 131 -1.11 3.77 -10.99
CA ARG A 131 -2.47 3.70 -11.55
C ARG A 131 -3.35 4.87 -11.14
N LEU A 132 -3.10 5.45 -9.96
CA LEU A 132 -3.87 6.56 -9.41
C LEU A 132 -3.36 7.92 -9.90
N TYR A 133 -2.04 8.11 -9.94
CA TYR A 133 -1.43 9.40 -10.24
C TYR A 133 -0.99 9.57 -11.69
N CYS A 134 -0.85 8.48 -12.47
CA CYS A 134 -0.57 8.62 -13.91
C CYS A 134 -1.85 9.04 -14.65
N LYS A 135 -1.85 10.27 -15.16
CA LYS A 135 -2.90 10.82 -16.02
C LYS A 135 -3.20 9.87 -17.18
N LYS A 136 -4.42 9.32 -17.23
CA LYS A 136 -4.88 8.45 -18.33
C LYS A 136 -5.56 9.23 -19.46
N HIS A 137 -6.14 10.39 -19.15
CA HIS A 137 -6.90 11.21 -20.10
C HIS A 137 -6.72 12.70 -19.79
N GLU A 138 -6.86 13.57 -20.80
CA GLU A 138 -6.68 15.03 -20.65
C GLU A 138 -7.64 15.67 -19.63
N THR A 139 -8.82 15.06 -19.47
CA THR A 139 -9.94 15.50 -18.64
C THR A 139 -9.88 15.05 -17.18
N THR A 140 -8.90 14.23 -16.79
CA THR A 140 -8.76 13.77 -15.40
C THR A 140 -7.91 14.76 -14.61
N ASP A 141 -8.42 15.21 -13.47
CA ASP A 141 -7.67 16.06 -12.54
C ASP A 141 -6.40 15.34 -12.05
N LEU A 142 -5.31 16.08 -12.03
CA LEU A 142 -4.02 15.58 -11.56
C LEU A 142 -4.02 15.55 -10.03
N ILE A 143 -3.95 14.35 -9.47
CA ILE A 143 -3.68 14.16 -8.04
C ILE A 143 -2.16 14.01 -7.88
N SER A 144 -1.54 14.90 -7.10
CA SER A 144 -0.12 14.86 -6.77
C SER A 144 0.10 14.57 -5.29
N CYS A 145 1.05 13.68 -4.98
CA CYS A 145 1.47 13.38 -3.61
C CYS A 145 3.00 13.40 -3.51
N LEU A 146 3.53 13.81 -2.35
CA LEU A 146 4.96 13.79 -2.05
C LEU A 146 5.20 13.03 -0.76
N GLU A 147 5.98 11.95 -0.84
CA GLU A 147 6.35 11.11 0.30
C GLU A 147 7.87 10.97 0.29
N LYS A 148 8.53 11.43 1.37
CA LYS A 148 9.98 11.37 1.52
C LYS A 148 10.34 11.07 2.97
N ILE A 149 11.23 10.10 3.16
CA ILE A 149 11.80 9.74 4.47
C ILE A 149 13.08 10.55 4.67
N TYR A 150 13.21 11.19 5.83
CA TYR A 150 14.41 11.91 6.26
C TYR A 150 15.04 11.15 7.43
N ALA A 151 16.38 11.04 7.44
CA ALA A 151 17.17 10.54 8.56
C ALA A 151 18.11 11.66 9.02
N PHE A 152 18.28 11.81 10.33
CA PHE A 152 19.15 12.80 10.96
C PHE A 152 20.39 12.11 11.53
#